data_AF-A0A438AV15-F1
#
_entry.id   AF-A0A438AV15-F1
#
_cell.length_a   1.000
_cell.length_b   1.000
_cell.length_c   1.000
_cell.angle_alpha   90.00
_cell.angle_beta   90.00
_cell.angle_gamma   90.00
#
_symmetry.space_group_name_H-M   'P 1'
#
loop_
_entity.id
_entity.type
_entity.pdbx_description
1 polymer ?
#
loop_
_entity_poly.entity_id
_entity_poly.type
_entity_poly.pdbx_seq_one_letter_code
_entity_poly.pdbx_strand_id
1 'polypeptide(L)'
;MAGVAPFSDDTPRTPGAGSIAGMVEALRLVDHHCHGVVRAPLERRAFESMLCEAAAPGRWHGSLFDTHVGIAVRRLCAPVLDLAPHAEPDEYLERRAELGVDEVAGRLLRAAGISEFLVDTGFHPEQLTTPDVLAAYAGGTAREVVRLERVAEETIAVCSAGTFAQECRARLGDAARTAIAFKSIAAYRVGLDLAPERPSDAAVFTAAARWASGVAAGKPIRLADETLIRFLIWTAIDLGLPIQFHVGYGDADINLARADPSLLTPLLRATADRGVPIMLLHNYPFHRHAGYLAQVFDHVFVDVGLAVHNVGRGGAARVLAELLELAPFGSVLFSTDAYGLPELFHVSAVRFRDALATVVEEQVARGDWSEDDAMRIARTIGSENATRAYRLYQ
;
A
#
# COMPACT_ATOMS: atom_id res chain seq x y z
N MET A 1 -8.64 -45.85 -31.62
CA MET A 1 -8.42 -45.49 -30.21
C MET A 1 -7.39 -44.38 -30.18
N ALA A 2 -7.83 -43.15 -29.96
CA ALA A 2 -6.94 -41.99 -29.83
C ALA A 2 -6.35 -41.98 -28.41
N GLY A 3 -5.02 -41.95 -28.33
CA GLY A 3 -4.30 -41.91 -27.05
C GLY A 3 -4.48 -40.56 -26.36
N VAL A 4 -4.93 -40.62 -25.11
CA VAL A 4 -5.04 -39.48 -24.21
C VAL A 4 -3.63 -39.03 -23.83
N ALA A 5 -3.29 -37.76 -24.08
CA ALA A 5 -2.04 -37.16 -23.61
C ALA A 5 -2.03 -37.08 -22.07
N PRO A 6 -0.91 -37.34 -21.39
CA PRO A 6 -0.84 -37.22 -19.94
C PRO A 6 -0.99 -35.75 -19.52
N PHE A 7 -1.75 -35.54 -18.44
CA PHE A 7 -1.94 -34.24 -17.80
C PHE A 7 -0.58 -33.63 -17.39
N SER A 8 -0.44 -32.31 -17.51
CA SER A 8 0.76 -31.61 -17.03
C SER A 8 0.87 -31.76 -15.52
N ASP A 9 2.09 -32.06 -15.07
CA ASP A 9 2.44 -32.13 -13.66
C ASP A 9 2.48 -30.70 -13.08
N ASP A 10 1.44 -30.33 -12.35
CA ASP A 10 1.28 -29.02 -11.67
C ASP A 10 1.96 -28.97 -10.30
N THR A 11 2.84 -29.94 -9.98
CA THR A 11 3.60 -29.93 -8.73
C THR A 11 4.59 -28.75 -8.74
N PRO A 12 4.56 -27.84 -7.74
CA PRO A 12 5.49 -26.72 -7.68
C PRO A 12 6.92 -27.26 -7.54
N ARG A 13 7.71 -27.13 -8.60
CA ARG A 13 9.16 -27.36 -8.51
C ARG A 13 9.74 -26.27 -7.63
N THR A 14 10.42 -26.66 -6.56
CA THR A 14 11.26 -25.75 -5.79
C THR A 14 12.33 -25.20 -6.74
N PRO A 15 12.36 -23.89 -7.01
CA PRO A 15 13.39 -23.33 -7.88
C PRO A 15 14.76 -23.60 -7.23
N GLY A 16 15.71 -24.13 -8.00
CA GLY A 16 17.07 -24.31 -7.48
C GLY A 16 17.63 -22.96 -7.04
N ALA A 17 18.48 -22.93 -6.02
CA ALA A 17 19.05 -21.69 -5.46
C ALA A 17 19.85 -20.83 -6.46
N GLY A 18 20.09 -21.33 -7.68
CA GLY A 18 20.69 -20.59 -8.81
C GLY A 18 19.71 -20.16 -9.90
N SER A 19 18.39 -20.36 -9.77
CA SER A 19 17.41 -19.88 -10.75
C SER A 19 16.86 -18.51 -10.37
N ILE A 20 16.38 -17.75 -11.37
CA ILE A 20 15.82 -16.41 -11.17
C ILE A 20 14.67 -16.44 -10.15
N ALA A 21 13.70 -17.35 -10.29
CA ALA A 21 12.64 -17.53 -9.30
C ALA A 21 13.15 -17.80 -7.88
N GLY A 22 14.20 -18.62 -7.70
CA GLY A 22 14.75 -18.91 -6.37
C GLY A 22 15.42 -17.69 -5.74
N MET A 23 16.06 -16.84 -6.55
CA MET A 23 16.67 -15.59 -6.11
C MET A 23 15.62 -14.52 -5.78
N VAL A 24 14.57 -14.40 -6.60
CA VAL A 24 13.44 -13.51 -6.34
C VAL A 24 12.72 -13.91 -5.05
N GLU A 25 12.54 -15.22 -4.83
CA GLU A 25 11.96 -15.75 -3.60
C GLU A 25 12.76 -15.35 -2.35
N ALA A 26 14.09 -15.36 -2.44
CA ALA A 26 14.98 -15.00 -1.35
C ALA A 26 15.12 -13.49 -1.10
N LEU A 27 14.49 -12.63 -1.91
CA LEU A 27 14.58 -11.18 -1.74
C LEU A 27 13.97 -10.75 -0.40
N ARG A 28 14.75 -9.99 0.35
CA ARG A 28 14.24 -9.19 1.47
C ARG A 28 13.53 -7.98 0.91
N LEU A 29 12.23 -7.91 1.14
CA LEU A 29 11.39 -6.81 0.67
C LEU A 29 11.40 -5.66 1.69
N VAL A 30 11.25 -4.44 1.19
CA VAL A 30 10.90 -3.25 1.99
C VAL A 30 9.50 -2.85 1.59
N ASP A 31 8.55 -3.03 2.50
CA ASP A 31 7.14 -2.67 2.28
C ASP A 31 6.96 -1.18 2.55
N HIS A 32 7.04 -0.36 1.49
CA HIS A 32 7.05 1.10 1.64
C HIS A 32 5.67 1.70 1.98
N HIS A 33 4.62 0.88 1.97
CA HIS A 33 3.30 1.29 2.42
C HIS A 33 2.44 0.09 2.87
N CYS A 34 2.10 0.08 4.15
CA CYS A 34 1.14 -0.85 4.73
C CYS A 34 0.42 -0.23 5.93
N HIS A 35 -0.46 -1.00 6.57
CA HIS A 35 -1.14 -0.64 7.80
C HIS A 35 -0.81 -1.63 8.93
N GLY A 36 -1.40 -1.43 10.11
CA GLY A 36 -1.32 -2.42 11.18
C GLY A 36 -2.28 -3.60 10.97
N VAL A 37 -2.13 -4.63 11.80
CA VAL A 37 -3.06 -5.77 11.86
C VAL A 37 -4.02 -5.62 13.02
N VAL A 38 -5.19 -6.26 12.95
CA VAL A 38 -6.14 -6.25 14.06
C VAL A 38 -5.63 -7.08 15.22
N ARG A 39 -5.92 -6.62 16.44
CA ARG A 39 -5.50 -7.26 17.69
C ARG A 39 -6.58 -8.10 18.37
N ALA A 40 -7.79 -8.09 17.82
CA ALA A 40 -8.92 -8.84 18.34
C ALA A 40 -9.24 -10.04 17.45
N PRO A 41 -9.74 -11.16 18.03
CA PRO A 41 -10.31 -12.24 17.24
C PRO A 41 -11.41 -11.72 16.30
N LEU A 42 -11.47 -12.29 15.10
CA LEU A 42 -12.46 -11.91 14.09
C LEU A 42 -13.41 -13.08 13.85
N GLU A 43 -14.70 -12.78 13.93
CA GLU A 43 -15.74 -13.67 13.42
C GLU A 43 -15.74 -13.67 11.88
N ARG A 44 -16.29 -14.74 11.27
CA ARG A 44 -16.28 -14.98 9.82
C ARG A 44 -16.62 -13.74 8.98
N ARG A 45 -17.70 -13.03 9.33
CA ARG A 45 -18.13 -11.84 8.59
C ARG A 45 -17.10 -10.69 8.66
N ALA A 46 -16.51 -10.46 9.83
CA ALA A 46 -15.53 -9.40 10.01
C ALA A 46 -14.21 -9.75 9.33
N PHE A 47 -13.81 -11.02 9.35
CA PHE A 47 -12.67 -11.52 8.56
C PHE A 47 -12.90 -11.30 7.07
N GLU A 48 -14.04 -11.75 6.54
CA GLU A 48 -14.37 -11.56 5.14
C GLU A 48 -14.43 -10.08 4.74
N SER A 49 -15.02 -9.20 5.58
CA SER A 49 -15.01 -7.75 5.34
C SER A 49 -13.61 -7.18 5.09
N MET A 50 -12.56 -7.79 5.64
CA MET A 50 -11.18 -7.33 5.45
C MET A 50 -10.48 -7.97 4.24
N LEU A 51 -11.13 -8.90 3.52
CA LEU A 51 -10.62 -9.45 2.27
C LEU A 51 -10.90 -8.55 1.06
N CYS A 52 -11.60 -7.43 1.22
CA CYS A 52 -11.81 -6.47 0.14
C CYS A 52 -12.07 -5.07 0.68
N GLU A 53 -11.99 -4.06 -0.18
CA GLU A 53 -12.25 -2.67 0.19
C GLU A 53 -13.72 -2.36 0.51
N ALA A 54 -14.66 -3.26 0.22
CA ALA A 54 -16.05 -3.02 0.57
C ALA A 54 -16.27 -3.13 2.08
N ALA A 55 -17.10 -2.24 2.64
CA ALA A 55 -17.39 -2.22 4.09
C ALA A 55 -17.88 -3.57 4.66
N ALA A 56 -18.53 -4.40 3.84
CA ALA A 56 -18.93 -5.74 4.22
C ALA A 56 -19.18 -6.65 3.00
N PRO A 57 -19.15 -7.98 3.18
CA PRO A 57 -19.73 -8.91 2.21
C PRO A 57 -21.19 -8.53 1.94
N GLY A 58 -21.52 -8.32 0.67
CA GLY A 58 -22.89 -8.05 0.25
C GLY A 58 -23.63 -9.33 -0.13
N ARG A 59 -24.96 -9.28 0.01
CA ARG A 59 -25.87 -10.43 -0.19
C ARG A 59 -25.78 -11.10 -1.56
N TRP A 60 -25.21 -10.44 -2.55
CA TRP A 60 -25.16 -10.91 -3.94
C TRP A 60 -23.85 -11.61 -4.30
N HIS A 61 -22.79 -11.43 -3.52
CA HIS A 61 -21.44 -11.83 -3.91
C HIS A 61 -21.01 -13.17 -3.29
N GLY A 62 -21.85 -13.77 -2.45
CA GLY A 62 -21.48 -14.97 -1.69
C GLY A 62 -20.40 -14.68 -0.66
N SER A 63 -19.56 -15.68 -0.41
CA SER A 63 -18.44 -15.57 0.53
C SER A 63 -17.26 -14.88 -0.15
N LEU A 64 -16.57 -13.98 0.56
CA LEU A 64 -15.34 -13.38 0.05
C LEU A 64 -14.17 -14.37 0.00
N PHE A 65 -14.32 -15.58 0.55
CA PHE A 65 -13.40 -16.68 0.27
C PHE A 65 -13.44 -17.16 -1.18
N ASP A 66 -14.50 -16.88 -1.93
CA ASP A 66 -14.66 -17.26 -3.35
C ASP A 66 -14.09 -16.19 -4.32
N THR A 67 -13.25 -15.28 -3.80
CA THR A 67 -12.52 -14.28 -4.59
C THR A 67 -11.07 -14.73 -4.83
N HIS A 68 -10.34 -14.05 -5.71
CA HIS A 68 -8.91 -14.36 -5.93
C HIS A 68 -8.08 -14.24 -4.65
N VAL A 69 -8.34 -13.24 -3.82
CA VAL A 69 -7.66 -13.05 -2.53
C VAL A 69 -8.08 -14.13 -1.52
N GLY A 70 -9.38 -14.45 -1.43
CA GLY A 70 -9.88 -15.52 -0.56
C GLY A 70 -9.29 -16.90 -0.88
N ILE A 71 -9.25 -17.25 -2.17
CA ILE A 71 -8.59 -18.48 -2.66
C ILE A 71 -7.09 -18.44 -2.36
N ALA A 72 -6.44 -17.28 -2.51
CA ALA A 72 -5.02 -17.14 -2.19
C ALA A 72 -4.75 -17.31 -0.69
N VAL A 73 -5.59 -16.79 0.20
CA VAL A 73 -5.50 -17.02 1.64
C VAL A 73 -5.56 -18.51 1.95
N ARG A 74 -6.59 -19.22 1.48
CA ARG A 74 -6.72 -20.67 1.70
C ARG A 74 -5.55 -21.48 1.13
N ARG A 75 -4.96 -21.04 0.01
CA ARG A 75 -3.82 -21.73 -0.62
C ARG A 75 -2.50 -21.46 0.09
N LEU A 76 -2.22 -20.20 0.42
CA LEU A 76 -0.90 -19.72 0.84
C LEU A 76 -0.77 -19.63 2.36
N CYS A 77 -1.81 -19.19 3.06
CA CYS A 77 -1.79 -19.01 4.51
C CYS A 77 -2.08 -20.31 5.27
N ALA A 78 -2.91 -21.20 4.72
CA ALA A 78 -3.28 -22.44 5.40
C ALA A 78 -2.05 -23.31 5.79
N PRO A 79 -1.04 -23.53 4.91
CA PRO A 79 0.18 -24.25 5.29
C PRO A 79 1.00 -23.57 6.38
N VAL A 80 0.99 -22.24 6.43
CA VAL A 80 1.68 -21.46 7.49
C VAL A 80 1.00 -21.67 8.86
N LEU A 81 -0.26 -22.05 8.86
CA LEU A 81 -1.08 -22.32 10.05
C LEU A 81 -1.30 -23.82 10.33
N ASP A 82 -0.45 -24.68 9.75
CA ASP A 82 -0.46 -26.14 9.90
C ASP A 82 -1.67 -26.85 9.25
N LEU A 83 -2.32 -26.23 8.28
CA LEU A 83 -3.40 -26.82 7.48
C LEU A 83 -2.93 -27.23 6.09
N ALA A 84 -3.68 -28.13 5.46
CA ALA A 84 -3.46 -28.43 4.04
C ALA A 84 -3.75 -27.19 3.18
N PRO A 85 -2.99 -26.96 2.08
CA PRO A 85 -3.36 -25.96 1.09
C PRO A 85 -4.80 -26.19 0.64
N HIS A 86 -5.56 -25.11 0.47
CA HIS A 86 -6.97 -25.16 0.11
C HIS A 86 -7.90 -25.75 1.19
N ALA A 87 -7.52 -25.72 2.48
CA ALA A 87 -8.46 -25.99 3.59
C ALA A 87 -9.75 -25.17 3.45
N GLU A 88 -10.90 -25.73 3.84
CA GLU A 88 -12.20 -25.05 3.74
C GLU A 88 -12.26 -23.80 4.64
N PRO A 89 -13.10 -22.79 4.34
CA PRO A 89 -13.09 -21.52 5.05
C PRO A 89 -13.32 -21.64 6.55
N ASP A 90 -14.24 -22.53 6.94
CA ASP A 90 -14.60 -22.70 8.35
C ASP A 90 -13.48 -23.42 9.11
N GLU A 91 -12.85 -24.45 8.51
CA GLU A 91 -11.65 -25.11 9.06
C GLU A 91 -10.47 -24.12 9.21
N TYR A 92 -10.27 -23.24 8.21
CA TYR A 92 -9.25 -22.19 8.27
C TYR A 92 -9.49 -21.23 9.44
N LEU A 93 -10.73 -20.76 9.61
CA LEU A 93 -11.08 -19.81 10.67
C LEU A 93 -11.04 -20.46 12.06
N GLU A 94 -11.46 -21.71 12.19
CA GLU A 94 -11.35 -22.48 13.44
C GLU A 94 -9.88 -22.61 13.85
N ARG A 95 -9.00 -23.03 12.93
CA ARG A 95 -7.56 -23.13 13.22
C ARG A 95 -6.95 -21.78 13.59
N ARG A 96 -7.33 -20.72 12.88
CA ARG A 96 -6.88 -19.35 13.18
C ARG A 96 -7.30 -18.92 14.59
N ALA A 97 -8.51 -19.29 15.02
CA ALA A 97 -9.00 -19.01 16.36
C ALA A 97 -8.27 -19.83 17.44
N GLU A 98 -7.99 -21.11 17.19
CA GLU A 98 -7.23 -21.98 18.09
C GLU A 98 -5.81 -21.47 18.37
N LEU A 99 -5.11 -21.01 17.33
CA LEU A 99 -3.75 -20.47 17.45
C LEU A 99 -3.71 -19.13 18.20
N GLY A 100 -4.75 -18.32 18.04
CA GLY A 100 -4.83 -16.97 18.58
C GLY A 100 -4.14 -15.92 17.70
N VAL A 101 -4.54 -14.66 17.91
CA VAL A 101 -4.20 -13.53 17.03
C VAL A 101 -2.69 -13.28 16.94
N ASP A 102 -1.97 -13.35 18.05
CA ASP A 102 -0.54 -13.04 18.11
C ASP A 102 0.31 -14.09 17.37
N GLU A 103 -0.05 -15.37 17.53
CA GLU A 103 0.66 -16.47 16.88
C GLU A 103 0.39 -16.47 15.37
N VAL A 104 -0.86 -16.25 14.96
CA VAL A 104 -1.23 -16.12 13.54
C VAL A 104 -0.48 -14.95 12.90
N ALA A 105 -0.49 -13.77 13.54
CA ALA A 105 0.23 -12.59 13.06
C ALA A 105 1.73 -12.86 12.96
N GLY A 106 2.34 -13.40 14.00
CA GLY A 106 3.76 -13.74 14.02
C GLY A 106 4.16 -14.71 12.91
N ARG A 107 3.43 -15.80 12.71
CA ARG A 107 3.74 -16.79 11.67
C ARG A 107 3.63 -16.20 10.27
N LEU A 108 2.52 -15.53 9.96
CA LEU A 108 2.26 -15.00 8.62
C LEU A 108 3.17 -13.82 8.27
N LEU A 109 3.42 -12.91 9.21
CA LEU A 109 4.32 -11.77 8.96
C LEU A 109 5.78 -12.23 8.79
N ARG A 110 6.25 -13.20 9.58
CA ARG A 110 7.58 -13.81 9.35
C ARG A 110 7.65 -14.54 8.01
N ALA A 111 6.60 -15.29 7.65
CA ALA A 111 6.52 -15.99 6.37
C ALA A 111 6.44 -15.03 5.16
N ALA A 112 6.05 -13.77 5.33
CA ALA A 112 6.06 -12.78 4.25
C ALA A 112 7.50 -12.41 3.80
N GLY A 113 8.51 -12.60 4.65
CA GLY A 113 9.90 -12.26 4.32
C GLY A 113 10.13 -10.77 4.05
N ILE A 114 9.31 -9.90 4.66
CA ILE A 114 9.46 -8.44 4.61
C ILE A 114 10.37 -8.03 5.77
N SER A 115 11.36 -7.19 5.47
CA SER A 115 12.39 -6.78 6.44
C SER A 115 12.11 -5.45 7.13
N GLU A 116 11.43 -4.54 6.43
CA GLU A 116 11.12 -3.19 6.89
C GLU A 116 9.69 -2.84 6.43
N PHE A 117 8.90 -2.23 7.33
CA PHE A 117 7.52 -1.82 7.09
C PHE A 117 7.36 -0.31 7.30
N LEU A 118 6.84 0.42 6.31
CA LEU A 118 6.47 1.83 6.49
C LEU A 118 4.95 1.92 6.67
N VAL A 119 4.54 2.14 7.92
CA VAL A 119 3.17 1.92 8.38
C VAL A 119 2.42 3.24 8.45
N ASP A 120 1.34 3.39 7.67
CA ASP A 120 0.42 4.51 7.81
C ASP A 120 -0.46 4.33 9.06
N THR A 121 -0.18 5.14 10.07
CA THR A 121 -0.84 5.12 11.40
C THR A 121 -2.14 5.93 11.44
N GLY A 122 -2.53 6.58 10.33
CA GLY A 122 -3.71 7.43 10.27
C GLY A 122 -5.03 6.71 9.98
N PHE A 123 -5.02 5.38 9.83
CA PHE A 123 -6.21 4.56 9.55
C PHE A 123 -6.54 3.64 10.72
N HIS A 124 -7.68 3.88 11.37
CA HIS A 124 -8.16 3.10 12.54
C HIS A 124 -7.08 2.80 13.60
N PRO A 125 -6.30 3.80 14.06
CA PRO A 125 -5.18 3.59 14.98
C PRO A 125 -5.59 2.90 16.29
N GLU A 126 -6.85 3.01 16.70
CA GLU A 126 -7.38 2.35 17.89
C GLU A 126 -7.56 0.82 17.75
N GLN A 127 -7.74 0.33 16.51
CA GLN A 127 -8.04 -1.07 16.22
C GLN A 127 -6.80 -1.85 15.79
N LEU A 128 -5.84 -1.16 15.17
CA LEU A 128 -4.66 -1.78 14.58
C LEU A 128 -3.45 -1.77 15.52
N THR A 129 -2.46 -2.60 15.19
CA THR A 129 -1.14 -2.55 15.80
C THR A 129 -0.40 -1.26 15.46
N THR A 130 0.41 -0.79 16.41
CA THR A 130 1.43 0.24 16.14
C THR A 130 2.59 -0.34 15.32
N PRO A 131 3.47 0.51 14.74
CA PRO A 131 4.67 0.03 14.04
C PRO A 131 5.53 -0.91 14.90
N ASP A 132 5.77 -0.57 16.17
CA ASP A 132 6.61 -1.39 17.07
C ASP A 132 6.04 -2.80 17.28
N VAL A 133 4.73 -2.93 17.42
CA VAL A 133 4.07 -4.23 17.60
C VAL A 133 4.12 -5.05 16.29
N LEU A 134 3.89 -4.39 15.15
CA LEU A 134 4.01 -5.04 13.84
C LEU A 134 5.43 -5.57 13.59
N ALA A 135 6.44 -4.75 13.89
CA ALA A 135 7.86 -5.11 13.81
C ALA A 135 8.20 -6.30 14.71
N ALA A 136 7.66 -6.33 15.94
CA ALA A 136 7.87 -7.43 16.88
C ALA A 136 7.29 -8.76 16.35
N TYR A 137 6.10 -8.77 15.76
CA TYR A 137 5.55 -9.98 15.13
C TYR A 137 6.39 -10.45 13.95
N ALA A 138 6.79 -9.51 13.08
CA ALA A 138 7.55 -9.80 11.86
C ALA A 138 9.00 -10.19 12.12
N GLY A 139 9.58 -9.82 13.28
CA GLY A 139 11.01 -9.96 13.53
C GLY A 139 11.86 -9.02 12.67
N GLY A 140 11.33 -7.84 12.36
CA GLY A 140 11.95 -6.83 11.49
C GLY A 140 11.90 -5.42 12.08
N THR A 141 11.89 -4.41 11.22
CA THR A 141 11.80 -2.99 11.58
C THR A 141 10.53 -2.38 11.02
N ALA A 142 9.95 -1.41 11.72
CA ALA A 142 8.82 -0.65 11.20
C ALA A 142 8.96 0.83 11.55
N ARG A 143 8.50 1.69 10.65
CA ARG A 143 8.57 3.16 10.78
C ARG A 143 7.22 3.77 10.49
N GLU A 144 6.93 4.87 11.18
CA GLU A 144 5.67 5.57 11.04
C GLU A 144 5.62 6.43 9.76
N VAL A 145 4.50 6.31 9.06
CA VAL A 145 4.04 7.26 8.03
C VAL A 145 2.85 8.02 8.60
N VAL A 146 2.94 9.36 8.60
CA VAL A 146 1.92 10.22 9.22
C VAL A 146 0.90 10.70 8.19
N ARG A 147 -0.38 10.40 8.42
CA ARG A 147 -1.48 10.83 7.54
C ARG A 147 -1.86 12.28 7.79
N LEU A 148 -1.71 13.11 6.75
CA LEU A 148 -1.92 14.56 6.83
C LEU A 148 -3.34 14.93 7.24
N GLU A 149 -4.34 14.28 6.65
CA GLU A 149 -5.75 14.56 6.91
C GLU A 149 -6.12 14.25 8.35
N ARG A 150 -5.52 13.21 8.93
CA ARG A 150 -5.75 12.83 10.33
C ARG A 150 -5.22 13.89 11.29
N VAL A 151 -4.02 14.41 11.04
CA VAL A 151 -3.43 15.50 11.84
C VAL A 151 -4.35 16.72 11.83
N ALA A 152 -4.89 17.10 10.67
CA ALA A 152 -5.83 18.22 10.57
C ALA A 152 -7.15 17.95 11.30
N GLU A 153 -7.72 16.75 11.19
CA GLU A 153 -8.95 16.34 11.89
C GLU A 153 -8.78 16.37 13.41
N GLU A 154 -7.64 15.91 13.93
CA GLU A 154 -7.33 16.00 15.37
C GLU A 154 -7.05 17.44 15.82
N THR A 155 -6.54 18.27 14.92
CA THR A 155 -6.25 19.68 15.22
C THR A 155 -7.54 20.49 15.31
N ILE A 156 -8.43 20.38 14.31
CA ILE A 156 -9.70 21.13 14.30
C ILE A 156 -10.61 20.74 15.48
N ALA A 157 -10.46 19.52 16.00
CA ALA A 157 -11.24 19.03 17.14
C ALA A 157 -10.95 19.79 18.45
N VAL A 158 -9.77 20.41 18.58
CA VAL A 158 -9.32 21.01 19.85
C VAL A 158 -8.89 22.47 19.74
N CYS A 159 -8.75 23.01 18.53
CA CYS A 159 -8.27 24.38 18.30
C CYS A 159 -9.33 25.29 17.67
N SER A 160 -9.05 26.59 17.64
CA SER A 160 -9.87 27.56 16.92
C SER A 160 -9.42 27.66 15.46
N ALA A 161 -10.30 28.13 14.57
CA ALA A 161 -9.93 28.41 13.19
C ALA A 161 -8.77 29.42 13.05
N GLY A 162 -8.62 30.35 14.01
CA GLY A 162 -7.53 31.33 14.02
C GLY A 162 -6.16 30.73 14.32
N THR A 163 -6.11 29.64 15.08
CA THR A 163 -4.84 28.97 15.44
C THR A 163 -4.57 27.71 14.61
N PHE A 164 -5.57 27.20 13.89
CA PHE A 164 -5.52 25.95 13.13
C PHE A 164 -4.28 25.78 12.25
N ALA A 165 -3.93 26.78 11.44
CA ALA A 165 -2.79 26.67 10.53
C ALA A 165 -1.45 26.56 11.27
N GLN A 166 -1.28 27.32 12.35
CA GLN A 166 -0.08 27.27 13.18
C GLN A 166 0.03 25.92 13.91
N GLU A 167 -1.08 25.44 14.47
CA GLU A 167 -1.12 24.15 15.16
C GLU A 167 -0.84 22.97 14.21
N CYS A 168 -1.37 22.99 12.99
CA CYS A 168 -1.06 21.97 11.99
C CYS A 168 0.43 21.97 11.63
N ARG A 169 1.03 23.16 11.40
CA ARG A 169 2.48 23.27 11.11
C ARG A 169 3.31 22.75 12.28
N ALA A 170 2.95 23.09 13.51
CA ALA A 170 3.64 22.62 14.72
C ALA A 170 3.56 21.10 14.84
N ARG A 171 2.37 20.51 14.73
CA ARG A 171 2.17 19.06 14.82
C ARG A 171 2.87 18.29 13.72
N LEU A 172 2.82 18.77 12.48
CA LEU A 172 3.55 18.15 11.37
C LEU A 172 5.06 18.29 11.54
N GLY A 173 5.55 19.43 12.02
CA GLY A 173 6.96 19.62 12.34
C GLY A 173 7.44 18.73 13.49
N ASP A 174 6.58 18.49 14.49
CA ASP A 174 6.84 17.56 15.58
C ASP A 174 6.92 16.12 15.08
N ALA A 175 5.94 15.73 14.25
CA ALA A 175 5.87 14.41 13.64
C ALA A 175 7.05 14.12 12.71
N ALA A 176 7.52 15.13 11.95
CA ALA A 176 8.66 14.99 11.04
C ALA A 176 9.98 14.62 11.74
N ARG A 177 10.06 14.72 13.07
CA ARG A 177 11.25 14.29 13.83
C ARG A 177 11.39 12.78 13.91
N THR A 178 10.30 12.03 13.78
CA THR A 178 10.27 10.57 13.98
C THR A 178 9.65 9.81 12.81
N ALA A 179 8.70 10.43 12.09
CA ALA A 179 8.09 9.84 10.92
C ALA A 179 9.08 9.72 9.77
N ILE A 180 8.94 8.67 8.97
CA ILE A 180 9.77 8.45 7.77
C ILE A 180 9.21 9.13 6.53
N ALA A 181 7.89 9.41 6.53
CA ALA A 181 7.16 10.00 5.43
C ALA A 181 5.80 10.55 5.89
N PHE A 182 5.17 11.31 5.00
CA PHE A 182 3.77 11.70 5.12
C PHE A 182 2.90 10.94 4.11
N LYS A 183 1.60 10.83 4.39
CA LYS A 183 0.59 10.27 3.49
C LYS A 183 -0.56 11.25 3.32
N SER A 184 -0.99 11.47 2.08
CA SER A 184 -2.26 12.11 1.75
C SER A 184 -3.23 11.08 1.18
N ILE A 185 -4.47 11.15 1.67
CA ILE A 185 -5.63 10.42 1.14
C ILE A 185 -6.55 11.35 0.34
N ALA A 186 -6.02 12.41 -0.28
CA ALA A 186 -6.79 13.39 -1.05
C ALA A 186 -7.77 12.75 -2.06
N ALA A 187 -7.38 11.64 -2.70
CA ALA A 187 -8.24 10.87 -3.60
C ALA A 187 -9.59 10.46 -2.98
N TYR A 188 -9.60 10.07 -1.70
CA TYR A 188 -10.81 9.74 -0.92
C TYR A 188 -11.63 10.97 -0.49
N ARG A 189 -11.04 12.17 -0.55
CA ARG A 189 -11.62 13.38 0.05
C ARG A 189 -12.13 14.35 -1.01
N VAL A 190 -11.23 14.79 -1.87
CA VAL A 190 -11.46 15.85 -2.86
C VAL A 190 -11.02 15.44 -4.26
N GLY A 191 -10.46 14.24 -4.44
CA GLY A 191 -9.85 13.82 -5.69
C GLY A 191 -8.41 14.31 -5.84
N LEU A 192 -7.80 13.96 -6.97
CA LEU A 192 -6.39 14.25 -7.28
C LEU A 192 -6.18 15.47 -8.19
N ASP A 193 -7.27 16.08 -8.68
CA ASP A 193 -7.22 17.36 -9.40
C ASP A 193 -7.08 18.51 -8.40
N LEU A 194 -5.86 18.64 -7.86
CA LEU A 194 -5.48 19.65 -6.87
C LEU A 194 -4.80 20.81 -7.59
N ALA A 195 -5.27 22.04 -7.36
CA ALA A 195 -4.58 23.19 -7.93
C ALA A 195 -3.15 23.30 -7.36
N PRO A 196 -2.15 23.63 -8.20
CA PRO A 196 -0.75 23.46 -7.83
C PRO A 196 -0.24 24.51 -6.85
N GLU A 197 -0.88 25.69 -6.77
CA GLU A 197 -0.35 26.81 -5.99
C GLU A 197 -0.44 26.55 -4.50
N ARG A 198 0.46 27.18 -3.74
CA ARG A 198 0.35 27.23 -2.29
C ARG A 198 -0.85 28.10 -1.89
N PRO A 199 -1.78 27.59 -1.05
CA PRO A 199 -2.83 28.42 -0.49
C PRO A 199 -2.27 29.58 0.35
N SER A 200 -2.90 30.75 0.27
CA SER A 200 -2.57 31.88 1.14
C SER A 200 -3.09 31.64 2.56
N ASP A 201 -2.45 32.23 3.58
CA ASP A 201 -2.91 32.10 4.97
C ASP A 201 -4.36 32.56 5.16
N ALA A 202 -4.81 33.58 4.40
CA ALA A 202 -6.20 34.04 4.42
C ALA A 202 -7.18 33.00 3.85
N ALA A 203 -6.80 32.29 2.79
CA ALA A 203 -7.61 31.21 2.23
C ALA A 203 -7.69 30.02 3.20
N VAL A 204 -6.56 29.64 3.81
CA VAL A 204 -6.50 28.59 4.84
C VAL A 204 -7.38 28.94 6.04
N PHE A 205 -7.27 30.16 6.57
CA PHE A 205 -8.12 30.63 7.66
C PHE A 205 -9.61 30.56 7.31
N THR A 206 -9.98 31.03 6.11
CA THR A 206 -11.38 31.03 5.66
C THR A 206 -11.93 29.60 5.56
N ALA A 207 -11.15 28.68 5.00
CA ALA A 207 -11.53 27.27 4.89
C ALA A 207 -11.63 26.59 6.26
N ALA A 208 -10.68 26.84 7.17
CA ALA A 208 -10.70 26.34 8.55
C ALA A 208 -11.89 26.88 9.34
N ALA A 209 -12.24 28.17 9.18
CA ALA A 209 -13.40 28.78 9.83
C ALA A 209 -14.71 28.17 9.35
N ARG A 210 -14.85 27.95 8.04
CA ARG A 210 -15.99 27.24 7.45
C ARG A 210 -16.11 25.81 8.01
N TRP A 211 -14.99 25.08 8.08
CA TRP A 211 -14.98 23.72 8.60
C TRP A 211 -15.34 23.67 10.09
N ALA A 212 -14.70 24.49 10.92
CA ALA A 212 -14.99 24.61 12.34
C ALA A 212 -16.47 24.95 12.61
N SER A 213 -17.03 25.89 11.84
CA SER A 213 -18.46 26.23 11.95
C SER A 213 -19.37 25.04 11.61
N GLY A 214 -19.00 24.24 10.60
CA GLY A 214 -19.70 23.01 10.28
C GLY A 214 -19.65 21.97 11.41
N VAL A 215 -18.48 21.78 12.02
CA VAL A 215 -18.30 20.88 13.17
C VAL A 215 -19.12 21.35 14.37
N ALA A 216 -19.09 22.65 14.68
CA ALA A 216 -19.91 23.24 15.74
C ALA A 216 -21.42 23.08 15.48
N ALA A 217 -21.83 22.99 14.21
CA ALA A 217 -23.20 22.69 13.80
C ALA A 217 -23.53 21.18 13.74
N GLY A 218 -22.63 20.31 14.25
CA GLY A 218 -22.84 18.87 14.34
C GLY A 218 -22.45 18.06 13.11
N LYS A 219 -21.76 18.66 12.12
CA LYS A 219 -21.17 17.88 11.02
C LYS A 219 -20.02 17.01 11.54
N PRO A 220 -19.80 15.81 10.97
CA PRO A 220 -18.67 14.97 11.36
C PRO A 220 -17.34 15.69 11.11
N ILE A 221 -16.35 15.42 11.96
CA ILE A 221 -14.97 15.86 11.75
C ILE A 221 -14.37 15.00 10.65
N ARG A 222 -14.57 15.44 9.41
CA ARG A 222 -14.03 14.81 8.21
C ARG A 222 -13.49 15.89 7.30
N LEU A 223 -12.17 15.90 7.08
CA LEU A 223 -11.55 16.85 6.16
C LEU A 223 -11.97 16.56 4.71
N ALA A 224 -12.65 17.51 4.08
CA ALA A 224 -13.10 17.43 2.69
C ALA A 224 -12.99 18.82 2.01
N ASP A 225 -11.86 19.49 2.20
CA ASP A 225 -11.60 20.83 1.69
C ASP A 225 -10.26 20.87 0.96
N GLU A 226 -10.29 21.18 -0.35
CA GLU A 226 -9.10 21.18 -1.21
C GLU A 226 -8.05 22.18 -0.73
N THR A 227 -8.47 23.36 -0.23
CA THR A 227 -7.55 24.41 0.23
C THR A 227 -6.76 23.92 1.44
N LEU A 228 -7.43 23.26 2.39
CA LEU A 228 -6.78 22.71 3.58
C LEU A 228 -5.89 21.50 3.24
N ILE A 229 -6.32 20.62 2.33
CA ILE A 229 -5.50 19.49 1.87
C ILE A 229 -4.22 19.99 1.18
N ARG A 230 -4.33 20.96 0.26
CA ARG A 230 -3.17 21.60 -0.39
C ARG A 230 -2.25 22.28 0.62
N PHE A 231 -2.80 22.93 1.63
CA PHE A 231 -2.02 23.53 2.71
C PHE A 231 -1.18 22.48 3.47
N LEU A 232 -1.77 21.33 3.78
CA LEU A 232 -1.05 20.24 4.45
C LEU A 232 0.03 19.64 3.55
N ILE A 233 -0.27 19.41 2.27
CA ILE A 233 0.70 18.90 1.29
C ILE A 233 1.90 19.85 1.16
N TRP A 234 1.66 21.15 0.97
CA TRP A 234 2.75 22.13 0.90
C TRP A 234 3.53 22.26 2.22
N THR A 235 2.86 22.09 3.35
CA THR A 235 3.56 22.05 4.66
C THR A 235 4.45 20.81 4.76
N ALA A 236 3.99 19.64 4.30
CA ALA A 236 4.79 18.41 4.26
C ALA A 236 5.98 18.51 3.30
N ILE A 237 5.79 19.17 2.14
CA ILE A 237 6.87 19.44 1.17
C ILE A 237 7.96 20.31 1.82
N ASP A 238 7.57 21.37 2.53
CA ASP A 238 8.52 22.26 3.22
C ASP A 238 9.32 21.52 4.31
N LEU A 239 8.76 20.45 4.89
CA LEU A 239 9.44 19.60 5.89
C LEU A 239 10.43 18.60 5.28
N GLY A 240 10.41 18.42 3.95
CA GLY A 240 11.44 17.69 3.22
C GLY A 240 11.40 16.15 3.33
N LEU A 241 10.31 15.58 3.88
CA LEU A 241 10.11 14.13 3.95
C LEU A 241 9.34 13.62 2.72
N PRO A 242 9.56 12.36 2.28
CA PRO A 242 8.78 11.74 1.22
C PRO A 242 7.27 11.84 1.48
N ILE A 243 6.47 12.02 0.42
CA ILE A 243 5.00 12.11 0.52
C ILE A 243 4.34 11.05 -0.34
N GLN A 244 3.49 10.25 0.30
CA GLN A 244 2.69 9.22 -0.34
C GLN A 244 1.31 9.78 -0.70
N PHE A 245 0.80 9.45 -1.88
CA PHE A 245 -0.56 9.74 -2.31
C PHE A 245 -1.29 8.44 -2.61
N HIS A 246 -2.48 8.26 -2.03
CA HIS A 246 -3.36 7.19 -2.47
C HIS A 246 -3.86 7.48 -3.90
N VAL A 247 -3.80 6.49 -4.80
CA VAL A 247 -4.22 6.59 -6.19
C VAL A 247 -5.05 5.36 -6.59
N GLY A 248 -6.12 5.57 -7.35
CA GLY A 248 -6.88 4.48 -7.95
C GLY A 248 -7.77 3.71 -6.97
N TYR A 249 -7.47 2.43 -6.78
CA TYR A 249 -8.34 1.43 -6.16
C TYR A 249 -8.59 1.71 -4.67
N GLY A 250 -9.86 1.76 -4.28
CA GLY A 250 -10.30 1.97 -2.90
C GLY A 250 -11.75 1.55 -2.69
N ASP A 251 -12.30 1.92 -1.53
CA ASP A 251 -13.67 1.60 -1.13
C ASP A 251 -14.75 2.44 -1.85
N ALA A 252 -16.01 2.36 -1.40
CA ALA A 252 -17.12 3.09 -2.00
C ALA A 252 -17.13 4.61 -1.71
N ASP A 253 -16.28 5.12 -0.82
CA ASP A 253 -16.11 6.55 -0.54
C ASP A 253 -15.27 7.22 -1.66
N ILE A 254 -14.46 6.43 -2.39
CA ILE A 254 -13.64 6.97 -3.48
C ILE A 254 -14.48 7.24 -4.74
N ASN A 255 -14.26 8.40 -5.35
CA ASN A 255 -14.69 8.63 -6.73
C ASN A 255 -13.52 8.24 -7.65
N LEU A 256 -13.54 7.01 -8.16
CA LEU A 256 -12.44 6.44 -8.96
C LEU A 256 -12.05 7.33 -10.16
N ALA A 257 -13.01 8.00 -10.80
CA ALA A 257 -12.73 8.90 -11.92
C ALA A 257 -11.90 10.13 -11.54
N ARG A 258 -11.89 10.50 -10.25
CA ARG A 258 -11.08 11.58 -9.68
C ARG A 258 -9.82 11.07 -8.99
N ALA A 259 -9.57 9.76 -9.03
CA ALA A 259 -8.40 9.10 -8.45
C ALA A 259 -7.35 8.71 -9.50
N ASP A 260 -7.47 9.20 -10.74
CA ASP A 260 -6.46 9.06 -11.79
C ASP A 260 -5.22 9.93 -11.45
N PRO A 261 -4.01 9.34 -11.41
CA PRO A 261 -2.80 10.07 -11.03
C PRO A 261 -2.41 11.16 -12.03
N SER A 262 -2.86 11.09 -13.30
CA SER A 262 -2.57 12.13 -14.30
C SER A 262 -3.09 13.51 -13.88
N LEU A 263 -4.11 13.55 -13.03
CA LEU A 263 -4.65 14.78 -12.45
C LEU A 263 -3.65 15.49 -11.53
N LEU A 264 -2.66 14.78 -10.96
CA LEU A 264 -1.59 15.39 -10.14
C LEU A 264 -0.52 16.10 -10.97
N THR A 265 -0.54 16.01 -12.31
CA THR A 265 0.50 16.59 -13.18
C THR A 265 0.82 18.07 -12.85
N PRO A 266 -0.15 18.97 -12.62
CA PRO A 266 0.15 20.35 -12.25
C PRO A 266 0.94 20.45 -10.92
N LEU A 267 0.54 19.68 -9.91
CA LEU A 267 1.20 19.66 -8.61
C LEU A 267 2.62 19.09 -8.73
N LEU A 268 2.78 17.94 -9.40
CA LEU A 268 4.10 17.32 -9.64
C LEU A 268 5.07 18.27 -10.34
N ARG A 269 4.57 19.06 -11.31
CA ARG A 269 5.37 20.10 -11.97
C ARG A 269 5.78 21.22 -11.01
N ALA A 270 4.89 21.63 -10.11
CA ALA A 270 5.15 22.68 -9.14
C ALA A 270 6.10 22.25 -8.01
N THR A 271 6.27 20.94 -7.80
CA THR A 271 7.11 20.37 -6.72
C THR A 271 8.43 19.77 -7.21
N ALA A 272 8.66 19.70 -8.52
CA ALA A 272 9.84 19.05 -9.10
C ALA A 272 11.17 19.62 -8.61
N ASP A 273 11.23 20.91 -8.29
CA ASP A 273 12.43 21.60 -7.81
C ASP A 273 12.65 21.51 -6.29
N ARG A 274 11.78 20.80 -5.57
CA ARG A 274 11.79 20.73 -4.09
C ARG A 274 12.65 19.61 -3.52
N GLY A 275 13.08 18.66 -4.36
CA GLY A 275 13.89 17.51 -3.91
C GLY A 275 13.17 16.56 -2.96
N VAL A 276 11.83 16.58 -2.95
CA VAL A 276 10.98 15.72 -2.13
C VAL A 276 10.45 14.57 -2.97
N PRO A 277 10.74 13.30 -2.63
CA PRO A 277 10.16 12.15 -3.29
C PRO A 277 8.63 12.09 -3.11
N ILE A 278 7.91 11.83 -4.20
CA ILE A 278 6.46 11.63 -4.20
C ILE A 278 6.17 10.20 -4.64
N MET A 279 5.46 9.45 -3.81
CA MET A 279 5.06 8.07 -4.09
C MET A 279 3.58 8.04 -4.45
N LEU A 280 3.26 7.56 -5.64
CA LEU A 280 1.88 7.28 -6.07
C LEU A 280 1.58 5.82 -5.73
N LEU A 281 0.68 5.60 -4.78
CA LEU A 281 0.40 4.29 -4.23
C LEU A 281 -0.77 3.61 -4.95
N HIS A 282 -0.69 2.28 -5.05
CA HIS A 282 -1.66 1.31 -5.57
C HIS A 282 -1.91 1.40 -7.07
N ASN A 283 -2.25 2.60 -7.55
CA ASN A 283 -2.43 3.02 -8.93
C ASN A 283 -3.45 2.26 -9.78
N TYR A 284 -3.85 1.02 -9.48
CA TYR A 284 -4.83 0.28 -10.28
C TYR A 284 -6.18 1.03 -10.34
N PRO A 285 -6.84 1.16 -11.51
CA PRO A 285 -6.48 0.61 -12.84
C PRO A 285 -5.59 1.54 -13.70
N PHE A 286 -5.06 2.61 -13.11
CA PHE A 286 -4.27 3.67 -13.76
C PHE A 286 -2.74 3.47 -13.64
N HIS A 287 -2.26 2.27 -13.35
CA HIS A 287 -0.81 1.98 -13.18
C HIS A 287 0.03 2.36 -14.39
N ARG A 288 -0.52 2.30 -15.62
CA ARG A 288 0.16 2.84 -16.82
C ARG A 288 0.31 4.37 -16.80
N HIS A 289 -0.70 5.10 -16.32
CA HIS A 289 -0.59 6.56 -16.16
C HIS A 289 0.48 6.91 -15.12
N ALA A 290 0.51 6.16 -14.01
CA ALA A 290 1.54 6.31 -12.98
C ALA A 290 2.95 6.02 -13.54
N GLY A 291 3.12 4.95 -14.33
CA GLY A 291 4.38 4.64 -14.98
C GLY A 291 4.89 5.73 -15.93
N TYR A 292 3.99 6.33 -16.71
CA TYR A 292 4.31 7.52 -17.50
C TYR A 292 4.77 8.70 -16.63
N LEU A 293 4.06 9.00 -15.53
CA LEU A 293 4.44 10.09 -14.63
C LEU A 293 5.81 9.88 -13.98
N ALA A 294 6.11 8.65 -13.54
CA ALA A 294 7.41 8.27 -13.02
C ALA A 294 8.54 8.41 -14.05
N GLN A 295 8.22 8.25 -15.34
CA GLN A 295 9.18 8.43 -16.42
C GLN A 295 9.50 9.91 -16.67
N VAL A 296 8.49 10.80 -16.56
CA VAL A 296 8.66 12.23 -16.88
C VAL A 296 9.05 13.09 -15.68
N PHE A 297 8.84 12.62 -14.45
CA PHE A 297 9.21 13.31 -13.21
C PHE A 297 10.17 12.45 -12.38
N ASP A 298 11.41 12.93 -12.22
CA ASP A 298 12.51 12.25 -11.53
C ASP A 298 12.25 11.92 -10.05
N HIS A 299 11.44 12.74 -9.38
CA HIS A 299 11.07 12.62 -7.97
C HIS A 299 9.80 11.77 -7.76
N VAL A 300 9.22 11.18 -8.81
CA VAL A 300 8.01 10.36 -8.72
C VAL A 300 8.34 8.87 -8.69
N PHE A 301 7.79 8.19 -7.70
CA PHE A 301 7.86 6.75 -7.47
C PHE A 301 6.46 6.14 -7.50
N VAL A 302 6.37 4.86 -7.83
CA VAL A 302 5.10 4.16 -8.11
C VAL A 302 5.13 2.74 -7.58
N ASP A 303 3.97 2.23 -7.17
CA ASP A 303 3.78 0.83 -6.83
C ASP A 303 2.48 0.26 -7.44
N VAL A 304 2.23 -1.03 -7.23
CA VAL A 304 0.96 -1.70 -7.53
C VAL A 304 0.45 -2.50 -6.33
N GLY A 305 0.81 -2.07 -5.11
CA GLY A 305 0.26 -2.63 -3.87
C GLY A 305 -1.26 -2.53 -3.84
N LEU A 306 -1.92 -3.21 -2.91
CA LEU A 306 -3.38 -3.46 -2.90
C LEU A 306 -3.86 -4.35 -4.05
N ALA A 307 -3.58 -3.99 -5.30
CA ALA A 307 -4.03 -4.73 -6.46
C ALA A 307 -3.42 -6.15 -6.50
N VAL A 308 -2.13 -6.29 -6.18
CA VAL A 308 -1.38 -7.55 -6.27
C VAL A 308 -2.04 -8.73 -5.56
N HIS A 309 -2.59 -8.54 -4.35
CA HIS A 309 -3.28 -9.62 -3.64
C HIS A 309 -4.74 -9.85 -4.12
N ASN A 310 -5.33 -8.89 -4.83
CA ASN A 310 -6.74 -8.92 -5.29
C ASN A 310 -6.93 -9.46 -6.71
N VAL A 311 -5.98 -9.22 -7.64
CA VAL A 311 -6.16 -9.56 -9.07
C VAL A 311 -5.76 -10.99 -9.45
N GLY A 312 -5.37 -11.80 -8.45
CA GLY A 312 -4.89 -13.17 -8.65
C GLY A 312 -3.50 -13.24 -9.30
N ARG A 313 -2.95 -14.46 -9.45
CA ARG A 313 -1.56 -14.67 -9.91
C ARG A 313 -1.29 -14.07 -11.29
N GLY A 314 -2.11 -14.41 -12.28
CA GLY A 314 -1.94 -13.92 -13.65
C GLY A 314 -2.21 -12.42 -13.78
N GLY A 315 -3.18 -11.90 -13.02
CA GLY A 315 -3.44 -10.46 -12.96
C GLY A 315 -2.26 -9.68 -12.38
N ALA A 316 -1.62 -10.20 -11.31
CA ALA A 316 -0.50 -9.52 -10.66
C ALA A 316 0.71 -9.42 -11.61
N ALA A 317 1.05 -10.50 -12.31
CA ALA A 317 2.10 -10.50 -13.33
C ALA A 317 1.79 -9.50 -14.45
N ARG A 318 0.55 -9.50 -14.95
CA ARG A 318 0.13 -8.58 -16.02
C ARG A 318 0.17 -7.12 -15.58
N VAL A 319 -0.37 -6.78 -14.40
CA VAL A 319 -0.37 -5.40 -13.87
C VAL A 319 1.05 -4.91 -13.65
N LEU A 320 1.93 -5.74 -13.09
CA LEU A 320 3.34 -5.39 -12.92
C LEU A 320 4.04 -5.21 -14.27
N ALA A 321 3.82 -6.10 -15.24
CA ALA A 321 4.36 -5.97 -16.60
C ALA A 321 3.92 -4.66 -17.25
N GLU A 322 2.62 -4.32 -17.18
CA GLU A 322 2.04 -3.09 -17.73
C GLU A 322 2.62 -1.83 -17.06
N LEU A 323 2.91 -1.85 -15.75
CA LEU A 323 3.58 -0.73 -15.07
C LEU A 323 5.02 -0.53 -15.61
N LEU A 324 5.74 -1.64 -15.81
CA LEU A 324 7.14 -1.67 -16.23
C LEU A 324 7.36 -1.31 -17.72
N GLU A 325 6.30 -1.12 -18.50
CA GLU A 325 6.39 -0.69 -19.91
C GLU A 325 7.06 0.69 -20.06
N LEU A 326 6.78 1.62 -19.14
CA LEU A 326 7.33 2.98 -19.18
C LEU A 326 8.04 3.40 -17.88
N ALA A 327 7.62 2.85 -16.74
CA ALA A 327 8.18 3.25 -15.46
C ALA A 327 9.69 2.92 -15.43
N PRO A 328 10.57 3.89 -15.11
CA PRO A 328 11.96 3.57 -14.83
C PRO A 328 12.01 2.54 -13.70
N PHE A 329 12.80 1.48 -13.86
CA PHE A 329 12.92 0.45 -12.80
C PHE A 329 13.37 1.03 -11.47
N GLY A 330 14.10 2.16 -11.49
CA GLY A 330 14.49 2.92 -10.30
C GLY A 330 13.33 3.65 -9.60
N SER A 331 12.15 3.73 -10.19
CA SER A 331 10.99 4.43 -9.62
C SER A 331 9.91 3.47 -9.12
N VAL A 332 10.07 2.16 -9.34
CA VAL A 332 9.06 1.16 -8.98
C VAL A 332 9.37 0.57 -7.60
N LEU A 333 8.37 0.52 -6.73
CA LEU A 333 8.47 0.10 -5.33
C LEU A 333 7.55 -1.11 -5.06
N PHE A 334 7.91 -1.91 -4.06
CA PHE A 334 7.03 -2.94 -3.50
C PHE A 334 6.25 -2.40 -2.30
N SER A 335 4.93 -2.42 -2.36
CA SER A 335 4.05 -2.28 -1.20
C SER A 335 3.05 -3.43 -1.13
N THR A 336 2.60 -3.76 0.07
CA THR A 336 1.47 -4.67 0.25
C THR A 336 0.14 -3.93 0.24
N ASP A 337 0.11 -2.72 0.80
CA ASP A 337 -1.10 -2.04 1.28
C ASP A 337 -1.96 -2.93 2.19
N ALA A 338 -1.35 -3.91 2.86
CA ALA A 338 -2.08 -4.83 3.70
C ALA A 338 -2.63 -4.11 4.93
N TYR A 339 -3.92 -4.33 5.20
CA TYR A 339 -4.64 -3.76 6.34
C TYR A 339 -5.39 -4.84 7.11
N GLY A 340 -5.27 -4.82 8.44
CA GLY A 340 -6.07 -5.62 9.36
C GLY A 340 -5.65 -7.10 9.41
N LEU A 341 -5.55 -7.79 8.28
CA LEU A 341 -5.25 -9.21 8.21
C LEU A 341 -3.75 -9.47 7.95
N PRO A 342 -3.04 -10.20 8.82
CA PRO A 342 -1.66 -10.63 8.54
C PRO A 342 -1.57 -11.53 7.29
N GLU A 343 -2.68 -12.17 6.91
CA GLU A 343 -2.81 -12.93 5.67
C GLU A 343 -2.48 -12.09 4.43
N LEU A 344 -2.92 -10.83 4.38
CA LEU A 344 -2.73 -9.96 3.23
C LEU A 344 -1.25 -9.61 3.02
N PHE A 345 -0.45 -9.52 4.07
CA PHE A 345 1.00 -9.34 3.97
C PHE A 345 1.64 -10.54 3.29
N HIS A 346 1.34 -11.75 3.77
CA HIS A 346 1.90 -12.98 3.24
C HIS A 346 1.48 -13.20 1.79
N VAL A 347 0.18 -13.07 1.49
CA VAL A 347 -0.35 -13.20 0.12
C VAL A 347 0.27 -12.17 -0.81
N SER A 348 0.35 -10.89 -0.40
CA SER A 348 0.94 -9.83 -1.23
C SER A 348 2.40 -10.09 -1.54
N ALA A 349 3.20 -10.46 -0.54
CA ALA A 349 4.63 -10.71 -0.72
C ALA A 349 4.86 -11.90 -1.67
N VAL A 350 4.15 -13.02 -1.48
CA VAL A 350 4.27 -14.19 -2.36
C VAL A 350 3.80 -13.85 -3.78
N ARG A 351 2.67 -13.15 -3.94
CA ARG A 351 2.14 -12.77 -5.26
C ARG A 351 3.02 -11.78 -5.99
N PHE A 352 3.63 -10.84 -5.26
CA PHE A 352 4.58 -9.91 -5.84
C PHE A 352 5.85 -10.63 -6.32
N ARG A 353 6.43 -11.52 -5.51
CA ARG A 353 7.60 -12.31 -5.91
C ARG A 353 7.30 -13.20 -7.12
N ASP A 354 6.16 -13.89 -7.11
CA ASP A 354 5.64 -14.66 -8.26
C ASP A 354 5.55 -13.80 -9.53
N ALA A 355 4.93 -12.62 -9.42
CA ALA A 355 4.73 -11.70 -10.54
C ALA A 355 6.06 -11.16 -11.06
N LEU A 356 6.95 -10.72 -10.18
CA LEU A 356 8.26 -10.20 -10.52
C LEU A 356 9.10 -11.28 -11.21
N ALA A 357 9.17 -12.49 -10.64
CA ALA A 357 9.86 -13.63 -11.24
C ALA A 357 9.33 -13.94 -12.64
N THR A 358 8.00 -14.00 -12.80
CA THR A 358 7.36 -14.26 -14.10
C THR A 358 7.76 -13.21 -15.13
N VAL A 359 7.71 -11.92 -14.77
CA VAL A 359 8.06 -10.84 -15.69
C VAL A 359 9.53 -10.90 -16.08
N VAL A 360 10.45 -11.04 -15.11
CA VAL A 360 11.89 -11.00 -15.41
C VAL A 360 12.35 -12.26 -16.17
N GLU A 361 11.78 -13.43 -15.87
CA GLU A 361 12.08 -14.69 -16.56
C GLU A 361 11.59 -14.67 -18.01
N GLU A 362 10.42 -14.07 -18.28
CA GLU A 362 9.90 -13.91 -19.63
C GLU A 362 10.82 -13.05 -20.50
N GLN A 363 11.38 -11.96 -19.95
CA GLN A 363 12.32 -11.09 -20.68
C GLN A 363 13.64 -11.81 -20.99
N VAL A 364 14.17 -12.56 -20.03
CA VAL A 364 15.39 -13.37 -20.23
C VAL A 364 15.15 -14.48 -21.26
N ALA A 365 14.02 -15.18 -21.17
CA ALA A 365 13.68 -16.26 -22.10
C ALA A 365 13.52 -15.76 -23.55
N ARG A 366 13.11 -14.50 -23.75
CA ARG A 366 13.04 -13.84 -25.06
C ARG A 366 14.39 -13.34 -25.57
N GLY A 367 15.41 -13.30 -24.71
CA GLY A 367 16.71 -12.72 -25.03
C GLY A 367 16.73 -11.19 -25.01
N ASP A 368 15.68 -10.56 -24.48
CA ASP A 368 15.61 -9.10 -24.33
C ASP A 368 16.51 -8.63 -23.18
N TRP A 369 16.58 -9.41 -22.08
CA TRP A 369 17.40 -9.11 -20.89
C TRP A 369 18.44 -10.19 -20.62
N SER A 370 19.55 -9.79 -19.99
CA SER A 370 20.49 -10.73 -19.37
C SER A 370 19.97 -11.22 -18.02
N GLU A 371 20.45 -12.37 -17.54
CA GLU A 371 20.16 -12.84 -16.18
C GLU A 371 20.63 -11.82 -15.12
N ASP A 372 21.77 -11.17 -15.35
CA ASP A 372 22.33 -10.14 -14.46
C ASP A 372 21.41 -8.91 -14.37
N ASP A 373 20.84 -8.46 -15.49
CA ASP A 373 19.87 -7.37 -15.51
C ASP A 373 18.59 -7.74 -14.77
N ALA A 374 18.04 -8.93 -15.04
CA ALA A 374 16.87 -9.45 -14.34
C ALA A 374 17.07 -9.46 -12.81
N MET A 375 18.22 -9.98 -12.36
CA MET A 375 18.58 -10.02 -10.95
C MET A 375 18.71 -8.62 -10.33
N ARG A 376 19.39 -7.70 -11.04
CA ARG A 376 19.55 -6.32 -10.58
C ARG A 376 18.21 -5.61 -10.47
N ILE A 377 17.36 -5.69 -11.51
CA ILE A 377 16.03 -5.08 -11.53
C ILE A 377 15.17 -5.62 -10.38
N ALA A 378 15.19 -6.94 -10.15
CA ALA A 378 14.41 -7.54 -9.09
C ALA A 378 14.81 -7.03 -7.68
N ARG A 379 16.11 -6.91 -7.39
CA ARG A 379 16.61 -6.30 -6.15
C ARG A 379 16.23 -4.83 -6.04
N THR A 380 16.40 -4.09 -7.13
CA THR A 380 16.12 -2.66 -7.20
C THR A 380 14.66 -2.36 -6.82
N ILE A 381 13.71 -3.11 -7.40
CA ILE A 381 12.28 -2.94 -7.11
C ILE A 381 11.92 -3.46 -5.70
N GLY A 382 12.47 -4.61 -5.32
CA GLY A 382 12.12 -5.27 -4.06
C GLY A 382 12.51 -4.50 -2.80
N SER A 383 13.61 -3.74 -2.82
CA SER A 383 14.04 -2.97 -1.65
C SER A 383 14.93 -1.75 -1.93
N GLU A 384 15.84 -1.79 -2.90
CA GLU A 384 16.87 -0.73 -3.03
C GLU A 384 16.26 0.65 -3.35
N ASN A 385 15.18 0.69 -4.13
CA ASN A 385 14.48 1.93 -4.43
C ASN A 385 13.84 2.55 -3.18
N ALA A 386 13.21 1.73 -2.33
CA ALA A 386 12.62 2.20 -1.07
C ALA A 386 13.73 2.71 -0.14
N THR A 387 14.82 1.95 0.00
CA THR A 387 16.00 2.38 0.78
C THR A 387 16.52 3.74 0.34
N ARG A 388 16.60 3.99 -0.98
CA ARG A 388 17.06 5.26 -1.53
C ARG A 388 16.06 6.40 -1.32
N ALA A 389 14.79 6.18 -1.67
CA ALA A 389 13.75 7.21 -1.63
C ALA A 389 13.45 7.67 -0.20
N TYR A 390 13.42 6.72 0.75
CA TYR A 390 13.14 6.99 2.17
C TYR A 390 14.40 7.14 3.03
N ARG A 391 15.59 7.07 2.43
CA ARG A 391 16.89 7.20 3.12
C ARG A 391 17.03 6.22 4.30
N LEU A 392 16.67 4.96 4.10
CA LEU A 392 16.71 3.89 5.12
C LEU A 392 18.13 3.36 5.38
N TYR A 393 19.16 4.20 5.23
CA TYR A 393 20.54 3.83 5.47
C TYR A 393 20.75 3.56 6.96
N GLN A 394 21.47 2.48 7.27
CA GLN A 394 21.79 2.06 8.63
C GLN A 394 22.81 2.98 9.30
#